data_AF-A0A352ULY3-F1
#
_entry.id   AF-A0A352ULY3-F1
#
_cell.length_a   1.000
_cell.length_b   1.000
_cell.length_c   1.000
_cell.angle_alpha   90.00
_cell.angle_beta   90.00
_cell.angle_gamma   90.00
#
_symmetry.space_group_name_H-M   'P 1'
#
loop_
_entity.id
_entity.type
_entity.pdbx_description
1 polymer ?
#
loop_
_entity_poly.entity_id
_entity_poly.type
_entity_poly.pdbx_seq_one_letter_code
_entity_poly.pdbx_strand_id
1 'polypeptide(L)'
;GANLAEMTNIGMPVPQGFTVSTEACTQYYNDGGKISPEIEAEIFEYLAKMEKLVGKRFGDRENPLLVSVRSGSRASMPGMMDT
;
A
#
# COMPACT_ATOMS: atom_id res chain seq x y z
N GLY A 1 -0.11 0.33 -8.77
CA GLY A 1 1.28 -0.08 -8.50
C GLY A 1 2.22 0.48 -9.54
N ALA A 2 2.40 -0.22 -10.67
CA ALA A 2 3.44 0.07 -11.67
C ALA A 2 3.54 1.55 -12.09
N ASN A 3 2.43 2.18 -12.50
CA ASN A 3 2.46 3.59 -12.92
C ASN A 3 2.89 4.55 -11.80
N LEU A 4 2.53 4.29 -10.53
CA LEU A 4 2.97 5.13 -9.40
C LEU A 4 4.48 4.97 -9.16
N ALA A 5 4.99 3.75 -9.28
CA ALA A 5 6.43 3.49 -9.17
C ALA A 5 7.20 4.18 -10.31
N GLU A 6 6.69 4.12 -11.54
CA GLU A 6 7.29 4.79 -12.69
C GLU A 6 7.28 6.32 -12.53
N MET A 7 6.14 6.91 -12.15
CA MET A 7 6.04 8.35 -11.87
C MET A 7 7.03 8.79 -10.78
N THR A 8 7.20 7.99 -9.73
CA THR A 8 8.19 8.25 -8.67
C THR A 8 9.61 8.21 -9.22
N ASN A 9 9.93 7.19 -10.04
CA ASN A 9 11.27 7.00 -10.62
C ASN A 9 11.68 8.12 -11.58
N ILE A 10 10.73 8.70 -12.31
CA ILE A 10 10.99 9.85 -13.20
C ILE A 10 10.96 11.20 -12.46
N GLY A 11 10.80 11.19 -11.13
CA GLY A 11 10.83 12.39 -10.29
C GLY A 11 9.56 13.23 -10.34
N MET A 12 8.43 12.68 -10.79
CA MET A 12 7.15 13.39 -10.66
C MET A 12 6.80 13.57 -9.18
N PRO A 13 6.15 14.70 -8.81
CA PRO A 13 5.73 14.96 -7.45
C PRO A 13 4.49 14.12 -7.09
N VAL A 14 4.69 12.83 -6.89
CA VAL A 14 3.65 11.89 -6.41
C VAL A 14 3.80 11.67 -4.90
N PRO A 15 2.69 11.62 -4.14
CA PRO A 15 2.74 11.25 -2.73
C PRO A 15 3.37 9.87 -2.54
N GLN A 16 4.22 9.73 -1.52
CA GLN A 16 4.90 8.48 -1.21
C GLN A 16 3.89 7.42 -0.74
N GLY A 17 4.15 6.17 -1.10
CA GLY A 17 3.29 5.03 -0.81
C GLY A 17 4.02 3.71 -1.04
N PHE A 18 3.33 2.60 -0.80
CA PHE A 18 3.79 1.26 -1.17
C PHE A 18 2.65 0.46 -1.80
N THR A 19 2.99 -0.61 -2.50
CA THR A 19 2.02 -1.51 -3.14
C THR A 19 2.17 -2.90 -2.55
N VAL A 20 1.07 -3.45 -2.03
CA VAL A 20 0.99 -4.87 -1.68
C VAL A 20 0.84 -5.67 -2.97
N SER A 21 1.67 -6.69 -3.15
CA SER A 21 1.77 -7.39 -4.43
C SER A 21 0.55 -8.27 -4.73
N THR A 22 0.42 -8.69 -5.98
CA THR A 22 -0.62 -9.65 -6.38
C THR A 22 -0.37 -11.05 -5.84
N GLU A 23 0.88 -11.41 -5.54
CA GLU A 23 1.22 -12.66 -4.87
C GLU A 23 0.65 -12.69 -3.45
N ALA A 24 0.74 -11.59 -2.70
CA ALA A 24 0.14 -11.48 -1.36
C ALA A 24 -1.39 -11.66 -1.40
N CYS A 25 -2.05 -11.17 -2.45
CA CYS A 25 -3.48 -11.42 -2.68
C CYS A 25 -3.77 -12.90 -2.96
N THR A 26 -2.95 -13.55 -3.79
CA THR A 26 -3.05 -14.99 -4.05
C THR A 26 -2.89 -15.80 -2.76
N GLN A 27 -1.90 -15.44 -1.93
CA GLN A 27 -1.66 -16.08 -0.65
C GLN A 27 -2.85 -15.91 0.30
N TYR A 28 -3.42 -14.71 0.41
CA TYR A 28 -4.63 -14.46 1.21
C TYR A 28 -5.78 -15.43 0.88
N TYR A 29 -6.01 -15.70 -0.41
CA TYR A 29 -7.03 -16.68 -0.83
C TYR A 29 -6.63 -18.12 -0.51
N ASN A 30 -5.36 -18.49 -0.71
CA ASN A 30 -4.84 -19.81 -0.36
C ASN A 30 -4.92 -20.09 1.16
N ASP A 31 -4.76 -19.05 1.97
CA ASP A 31 -4.83 -19.10 3.44
C ASP A 31 -6.28 -19.03 3.97
N GLY A 32 -7.28 -19.14 3.08
CA GLY A 32 -8.69 -19.20 3.43
C GLY A 32 -9.27 -17.83 3.81
N GLY A 33 -8.81 -16.76 3.18
CA GLY A 33 -9.25 -15.40 3.44
C GLY A 33 -8.63 -14.80 4.70
N LYS A 34 -7.38 -15.19 5.01
CA LYS A 34 -6.62 -14.66 6.14
C LYS A 34 -5.34 -14.02 5.64
N ILE A 35 -5.01 -12.87 6.23
CA ILE A 35 -3.73 -12.21 5.97
C ILE A 35 -2.67 -12.96 6.79
N SER A 36 -1.58 -13.36 6.14
CA SER A 36 -0.49 -14.04 6.84
C SER A 36 0.24 -13.06 7.78
N PRO A 37 0.77 -13.51 8.93
CA PRO A 37 1.52 -12.64 9.84
C PRO A 37 2.73 -11.96 9.19
N GLU A 38 3.33 -12.61 8.19
CA GLU A 38 4.46 -12.08 7.44
C GLU A 38 4.03 -10.89 6.57
N ILE A 39 2.92 -11.01 5.83
CA ILE A 39 2.36 -9.91 5.02
C ILE A 39 1.98 -8.72 5.92
N GLU A 40 1.36 -9.00 7.07
CA GLU A 40 0.99 -7.95 8.02
C GLU A 40 2.23 -7.23 8.57
N ALA A 41 3.28 -7.97 8.93
CA ALA A 41 4.54 -7.40 9.39
C ALA A 41 5.20 -6.50 8.32
N GLU A 42 5.22 -6.93 7.06
CA GLU A 42 5.75 -6.13 5.95
C GLU A 42 4.95 -4.83 5.76
N ILE A 43 3.60 -4.89 5.82
CA ILE A 43 2.75 -3.70 5.73
C ILE A 43 3.13 -2.68 6.80
N PHE A 44 3.29 -3.11 8.07
CA PHE A 44 3.68 -2.22 9.15
C PHE A 44 5.12 -1.70 9.02
N GLU A 45 6.04 -2.51 8.51
CA GLU A 45 7.41 -2.08 8.23
C GLU A 45 7.43 -0.93 7.21
N TYR A 46 6.72 -1.08 6.09
CA TYR A 46 6.65 -0.05 5.05
C TYR A 46 5.84 1.17 5.47
N LEU A 47 4.82 1.01 6.33
CA LEU A 47 4.13 2.12 6.96
C LEU A 47 5.10 2.94 7.83
N ALA A 48 5.91 2.28 8.66
CA ALA A 48 6.91 2.96 9.50
C ALA A 48 8.00 3.68 8.67
N LYS A 49 8.38 3.13 7.50
CA LYS A 49 9.26 3.82 6.54
C LYS A 49 8.59 5.08 5.99
N MET A 50 7.31 5.02 5.66
CA MET A 50 6.55 6.16 5.17
C MET A 50 6.40 7.25 6.22
N GLU A 51 6.11 6.89 7.47
CA GLU A 51 6.06 7.82 8.61
C GLU A 51 7.36 8.63 8.73
N LYS A 52 8.51 7.97 8.62
CA LYS A 52 9.83 8.61 8.65
C LYS A 52 10.07 9.56 7.47
N LEU A 53 9.65 9.16 6.27
CA LEU A 53 9.82 9.96 5.05
C LEU A 53 8.96 11.24 5.07
N VAL A 54 7.72 11.14 5.57
CA VAL A 54 6.75 12.23 5.57
C VAL A 54 6.83 13.08 6.85
N GLY A 55 7.44 12.56 7.92
CA GLY A 55 7.51 13.24 9.21
C GLY A 55 6.15 13.31 9.93
N LYS A 56 5.30 12.30 9.71
CA LYS A 56 3.94 12.16 10.27
C LYS A 56 3.75 10.75 10.80
N ARG A 57 2.83 10.55 11.74
CA ARG A 57 2.59 9.24 12.35
C ARG A 57 1.16 8.77 12.16
N PHE A 58 0.99 7.52 11.74
CA PHE A 58 -0.31 6.89 11.54
C PHE A 58 -1.03 6.72 12.88
N GLY A 59 -2.26 7.21 12.96
CA GLY A 59 -3.06 7.21 14.19
C GLY A 59 -2.66 8.28 15.23
N ASP A 60 -1.73 9.18 14.91
CA ASP A 60 -1.37 10.29 15.79
C ASP A 60 -2.48 11.35 15.84
N ARG A 61 -2.73 11.94 17.02
CA ARG A 61 -3.82 12.91 17.23
C ARG A 61 -3.43 14.34 16.87
N GLU A 62 -2.15 14.67 16.94
CA GLU A 62 -1.64 16.03 16.75
C GLU A 62 -1.05 16.22 15.35
N ASN A 63 -0.35 15.21 14.82
CA ASN A 63 0.24 15.23 13.47
C ASN A 63 0.00 13.91 12.71
N PRO A 64 -1.26 13.61 12.33
CA PRO A 64 -1.64 12.35 11.72
C PRO A 64 -1.03 12.16 10.32
N LEU A 65 -0.56 10.95 10.04
CA LEU A 65 -0.40 10.41 8.69
C LEU A 65 -1.75 9.83 8.26
N LEU A 66 -2.32 10.37 7.19
CA LEU A 66 -3.51 9.83 6.54
C LEU A 66 -3.09 9.13 5.25
N VAL A 67 -3.74 8.01 4.93
CA VAL A 67 -3.43 7.21 3.74
C VAL A 67 -4.70 6.96 2.93
N SER A 68 -4.54 6.83 1.61
CA SER A 68 -5.58 6.32 0.72
C SER A 68 -5.25 4.88 0.33
N VAL A 69 -6.22 3.98 0.39
CA VAL A 69 -6.07 2.59 -0.04
C VAL A 69 -6.77 2.43 -1.38
N ARG A 70 -6.05 1.96 -2.41
CA ARG A 70 -6.61 1.78 -3.76
C ARG A 70 -6.37 0.37 -4.24
N SER A 71 -7.44 -0.28 -4.69
CA SER A 71 -7.33 -1.58 -5.35
C SER A 71 -6.69 -1.43 -6.74
N GLY A 72 -6.03 -2.49 -7.21
CA GLY A 72 -5.41 -2.51 -8.52
C GLY A 72 -5.03 -3.93 -8.93
N SER A 73 -5.27 -4.25 -10.20
CA SER A 73 -4.95 -5.54 -10.81
C SER A 73 -4.11 -5.33 -12.05
N ARG A 74 -3.52 -6.42 -12.55
CA ARG A 74 -2.70 -6.41 -13.77
C ARG A 74 -3.44 -5.84 -14.99
N ALA A 75 -4.73 -6.14 -15.13
CA ALA A 75 -5.61 -5.58 -16.14
C ALA A 75 -6.68 -4.71 -15.47
N SER A 76 -7.12 -3.61 -16.09
CA SER A 76 -8.26 -2.84 -15.59
C SER A 76 -9.51 -3.72 -15.57
N MET A 77 -9.97 -4.08 -14.38
CA MET A 77 -11.21 -4.82 -14.19
C MET A 77 -12.30 -3.87 -13.65
N PRO A 78 -13.42 -3.70 -14.38
CA PRO A 78 -14.61 -3.05 -13.80
C PRO A 78 -15.08 -3.85 -12.59
N GLY A 79 -15.28 -3.20 -11.44
CA GLY A 79 -15.79 -3.83 -10.22
C GLY A 79 -14.75 -4.21 -9.16
N MET A 80 -13.49 -3.81 -9.32
CA MET A 80 -12.56 -3.85 -8.18
C MET A 80 -12.90 -2.77 -7.14
N MET A 81 -12.63 -3.08 -5.87
CA MET A 81 -12.94 -2.28 -4.66
C MET A 81 -12.70 -0.78 -4.84
N ASP A 82 -13.67 0.03 -4.40
CA ASP A 82 -13.62 1.49 -4.39
C ASP A 82 -12.43 2.05 -3.57
N THR A 83 -12.00 3.26 -3.94
CA THR A 83 -10.94 4.05 -3.27
C THR A 83 -11.45 4.72 -2.00
#